data_AF-A0A7K1GGC4-F1
#
_entry.id   AF-A0A7K1GGC4-F1
#
_cell.length_a   1.000
_cell.length_b   1.000
_cell.length_c   1.000
_cell.angle_alpha   90.00
_cell.angle_beta   90.00
_cell.angle_gamma   90.00
#
_symmetry.space_group_name_H-M   'P 1'
#
loop_
_entity.id
_entity.type
_entity.pdbx_description
1 polymer ?
#
loop_
_entity_poly.entity_id
_entity_poly.type
_entity_poly.pdbx_seq_one_letter_code
_entity_poly.pdbx_strand_id
1 'polypeptide(L)'
;IIIGLCFTAIYFFVFRFLILKFNIATPGREKEEGQETKLYSKKEYRERKQASKETAAADETQRDTAALYIEALGGKDNITEVTNCATRLRVT
;
A
#
# COMPACT_ATOMS: atom_id res chain seq x y z
N ILE A 1 15.64 22.47 -26.46
CA ILE A 1 14.15 22.54 -26.45
C ILE A 1 13.55 21.61 -27.50
N ILE A 2 13.86 21.77 -28.78
CA ILE A 2 13.31 20.94 -29.88
C ILE A 2 13.50 19.43 -29.63
N ILE A 3 14.73 19.04 -29.28
CA ILE A 3 15.06 17.63 -28.99
C ILE A 3 14.20 17.09 -27.83
N GLY A 4 14.04 17.86 -26.75
CA GLY A 4 13.20 17.46 -25.61
C GLY A 4 11.71 17.30 -25.95
N LEU A 5 11.18 18.17 -26.82
CA LEU A 5 9.81 18.04 -27.34
C LEU A 5 9.65 16.77 -28.18
N CYS A 6 10.61 16.47 -29.06
CA CYS A 6 10.60 15.24 -29.84
C CYS A 6 10.66 13.99 -28.95
N PHE A 7 11.54 13.96 -27.95
CA PHE A 7 11.61 12.84 -27.01
C PHE A 7 10.32 12.68 -26.21
N THR A 8 9.69 13.78 -25.77
CA THR A 8 8.40 13.73 -25.05
C THR A 8 7.32 13.06 -25.89
N ALA A 9 7.21 13.42 -27.17
CA ALA A 9 6.26 12.79 -28.08
C ALA A 9 6.57 11.30 -28.25
N ILE A 10 7.83 10.94 -28.50
CA ILE A 10 8.25 9.54 -28.68
C ILE A 10 7.92 8.70 -27.43
N TYR A 11 8.30 9.17 -26.24
CA TYR A 11 8.01 8.46 -24.99
C TYR A 11 6.51 8.27 -24.79
N PHE A 12 5.70 9.31 -25.02
CA PHE A 12 4.25 9.19 -24.88
C PHE A 12 3.67 8.11 -25.79
N PHE A 13 4.00 8.12 -27.08
CA PHE A 13 3.45 7.13 -28.02
C PHE A 13 3.97 5.71 -27.75
N VAL A 14 5.26 5.55 -27.43
CA VAL A 14 5.84 4.24 -27.10
C VAL A 14 5.21 3.66 -25.84
N PHE A 15 5.19 4.40 -24.73
CA PHE A 15 4.56 3.92 -23.50
C PHE A 15 3.06 3.69 -23.70
N ARG A 16 2.34 4.60 -24.37
CA ARG A 16 0.90 4.43 -24.65
C ARG A 16 0.63 3.14 -25.42
N PHE A 17 1.41 2.86 -26.47
CA PHE A 17 1.29 1.64 -27.26
C PHE A 17 1.60 0.40 -26.41
N LEU A 18 2.69 0.43 -25.64
CA LEU A 18 3.07 -0.67 -24.75
C LEU A 18 1.99 -1.00 -23.72
N ILE A 19 1.47 0.01 -23.01
CA ILE A 19 0.50 -0.21 -21.95
C ILE A 19 -0.87 -0.65 -22.53
N LEU A 20 -1.25 -0.22 -23.74
CA LEU A 20 -2.48 -0.71 -24.39
C LEU A 20 -2.34 -2.14 -24.91
N LYS A 21 -1.26 -2.43 -25.64
CA LYS A 21 -1.08 -3.69 -26.36
C LYS A 21 -0.65 -4.83 -25.45
N PHE A 22 0.20 -4.55 -24.46
CA PHE A 22 0.75 -5.54 -23.52
C PHE A 22 0.10 -5.48 -22.14
N ASN A 23 -0.90 -4.60 -21.94
CA ASN A 23 -1.65 -4.45 -20.69
C ASN A 23 -0.77 -4.37 -19.44
N ILE A 24 0.33 -3.62 -19.55
CA ILE A 24 1.28 -3.42 -18.46
C ILE A 24 0.55 -2.79 -17.28
N ALA A 25 0.71 -3.39 -16.10
CA ALA A 25 0.17 -2.90 -14.84
C ALA A 25 0.93 -1.63 -14.38
N THR A 26 0.60 -0.50 -14.99
CA THR A 26 1.02 0.80 -14.46
C THR A 26 0.21 1.14 -13.22
N PRO A 27 0.74 1.92 -12.25
CA PRO A 27 0.00 2.31 -11.04
C PRO A 27 -1.40 2.86 -11.40
N GLY A 28 -2.45 2.24 -10.87
CA GLY A 28 -3.86 2.57 -11.18
C GLY A 28 -4.50 1.86 -12.39
N ARG A 29 -3.74 1.04 -13.14
CA ARG A 29 -4.23 0.12 -14.19
C ARG A 29 -4.07 -1.36 -13.83
N GLU A 30 -3.80 -1.65 -12.56
CA GLU A 30 -3.79 -3.00 -12.02
C GLU A 30 -5.19 -3.61 -12.16
N LYS A 31 -5.32 -4.69 -12.93
CA LYS A 31 -6.54 -5.50 -12.93
C LYS A 31 -6.57 -6.29 -11.63
N GLU A 32 -7.24 -5.73 -10.63
CA GLU A 32 -7.86 -6.35 -9.43
C GLU A 32 -7.13 -7.46 -8.63
N GLU A 33 -5.88 -7.84 -8.90
CA GLU A 33 -5.18 -8.91 -8.15
C GLU A 33 -4.03 -8.42 -7.25
N GLY A 34 -3.94 -7.12 -6.93
CA GLY A 34 -2.75 -6.61 -6.22
C GLY A 34 -2.94 -5.51 -5.18
N GLN A 35 -3.86 -4.57 -5.38
CA GLN A 35 -4.19 -3.53 -4.40
C GLN A 35 -5.37 -2.71 -4.93
N GLU A 36 -6.57 -3.26 -4.76
CA GLU A 36 -7.76 -2.47 -4.91
C GLU A 36 -7.77 -1.37 -3.84
N THR A 37 -7.55 -0.13 -4.26
CA THR A 37 -7.93 1.07 -3.53
C THR A 37 -9.47 1.17 -3.52
N LYS A 38 -10.15 0.13 -3.03
CA LYS A 38 -11.57 0.20 -2.70
C LYS A 38 -11.67 0.94 -1.37
N LEU A 39 -12.37 2.08 -1.40
CA LEU A 39 -12.78 2.81 -0.20
C LEU A 39 -13.79 1.94 0.55
N TYR A 40 -13.30 1.04 1.41
CA TYR A 40 -14.14 0.21 2.25
C TYR A 40 -14.98 1.11 3.17
N SER A 41 -16.29 0.90 3.18
CA SER A 41 -17.18 1.53 4.15
C SER A 41 -16.83 1.03 5.57
N LYS A 42 -17.00 1.88 6.59
CA LYS A 42 -16.65 1.60 8.00
C LYS A 42 -17.23 0.28 8.55
N LYS A 43 -18.26 -0.28 7.90
CA LYS A 43 -18.89 -1.56 8.28
C LYS A 43 -18.10 -2.76 7.74
N GLU A 44 -17.70 -2.77 6.47
CA GLU A 44 -16.93 -3.88 5.86
C GLU A 44 -15.52 -4.03 6.43
N TYR A 45 -14.89 -2.92 6.85
CA TYR A 45 -13.58 -2.97 7.53
C TYR A 45 -13.65 -3.72 8.88
N ARG A 46 -14.77 -3.61 9.61
CA ARG A 46 -14.95 -4.25 10.92
C ARG A 46 -15.20 -5.76 10.77
N GLU A 47 -15.94 -6.16 9.74
CA GLU A 47 -16.22 -7.56 9.43
C GLU A 47 -14.98 -8.29 8.92
N ARG A 48 -14.17 -7.65 8.04
CA ARG A 48 -12.86 -8.21 7.64
C ARG A 48 -11.86 -8.29 8.80
N LYS A 49 -11.87 -7.34 9.74
CA LYS A 49 -11.00 -7.38 10.94
C LYS A 49 -11.35 -8.54 11.88
N GLN A 50 -12.59 -9.04 11.82
CA GLN A 50 -13.02 -10.24 12.54
C GLN A 50 -12.65 -11.51 11.78
N ALA A 51 -12.75 -11.52 10.45
CA ALA A 51 -12.31 -12.66 9.61
C ALA A 51 -10.77 -12.82 9.58
N SER A 52 -10.01 -11.73 9.60
CA SER A 52 -8.53 -11.77 9.64
C SER A 52 -7.96 -12.18 11.00
N LYS A 53 -8.81 -12.40 12.01
CA LYS A 53 -8.43 -12.99 13.30
C LYS A 53 -8.14 -14.50 13.19
N GLU A 54 -8.64 -15.19 12.16
CA GLU A 54 -8.45 -16.63 11.95
C GLU A 54 -7.25 -16.97 11.05
N THR A 55 -6.67 -16.04 10.29
CA THR A 55 -5.47 -16.28 9.46
C THR A 55 -4.17 -15.81 10.14
N ALA A 56 -4.18 -15.70 11.47
CA ALA A 56 -3.04 -15.22 12.26
C ALA A 56 -1.96 -16.31 12.49
N ALA A 57 -1.75 -17.21 11.52
CA ALA A 57 -0.76 -18.29 11.57
C ALA A 57 0.42 -18.10 10.61
N ALA A 58 0.45 -16.99 9.85
CA ALA A 58 1.69 -16.45 9.37
C ALA A 58 2.15 -15.46 10.43
N ASP A 59 3.45 -15.47 10.76
CA ASP A 59 4.13 -14.34 11.38
C ASP A 59 4.30 -14.34 12.92
N GLU A 60 5.19 -15.18 13.42
CA GLU A 60 5.79 -15.00 14.75
C GLU A 60 6.84 -13.86 14.71
N THR A 61 7.55 -13.71 13.58
CA THR A 61 8.66 -12.74 13.45
C THR A 61 8.21 -11.28 13.41
N GLN A 62 7.16 -10.89 12.66
CA GLN A 62 6.66 -9.49 12.73
C GLN A 62 5.86 -9.25 14.02
N ARG A 63 5.36 -10.27 14.74
CA ARG A 63 4.84 -10.07 16.10
C ARG A 63 5.94 -9.69 17.09
N ASP A 64 7.07 -10.39 17.07
CA ASP A 64 8.22 -10.06 17.92
C ASP A 64 8.79 -8.68 17.55
N THR A 65 8.89 -8.40 16.25
CA THR A 65 9.36 -7.09 15.78
C THR A 65 8.38 -5.97 16.16
N ALA A 66 7.08 -6.20 16.06
CA ALA A 66 6.06 -5.25 16.51
C ALA A 66 6.11 -5.01 18.01
N ALA A 67 6.33 -6.05 18.82
CA ALA A 67 6.51 -5.93 20.26
C ALA A 67 7.74 -5.05 20.60
N LEU A 68 8.86 -5.27 19.91
CA LEU A 68 10.08 -4.47 20.06
C LEU A 68 9.84 -2.99 19.68
N TYR A 69 9.11 -2.72 18.59
CA TYR A 69 8.77 -1.35 18.21
C TYR A 69 7.86 -0.66 19.23
N ILE A 70 6.90 -1.37 19.82
CA ILE A 70 6.02 -0.81 20.85
C ILE A 70 6.82 -0.48 22.12
N GLU A 71 7.75 -1.33 22.52
CA GLU A 71 8.66 -1.05 23.64
C GLU A 71 9.53 0.18 23.36
N ALA A 72 10.15 0.25 22.18
CA ALA A 72 10.98 1.38 21.76
C ALA A 72 10.23 2.72 21.71
N LEU A 73 8.91 2.69 21.47
CA LEU A 73 8.04 3.87 21.44
C LEU A 73 7.55 4.32 22.84
N GLY A 74 8.03 3.69 23.91
CA GLY A 74 7.65 4.03 25.29
C GLY A 74 6.53 3.15 25.86
N GLY A 75 6.23 2.02 25.21
CA GLY A 75 5.25 1.05 25.68
C GLY A 75 3.81 1.37 25.29
N LYS A 76 2.94 0.38 25.47
CA LYS A 76 1.51 0.46 25.09
C LYS A 76 0.77 1.63 25.75
N ASP A 77 1.20 2.00 26.96
CA ASP A 77 0.52 3.03 27.76
C ASP A 77 0.86 4.45 27.26
N ASN A 78 1.88 4.60 26.40
CA ASN A 78 2.30 5.86 25.77
C ASN A 78 1.70 6.06 24.36
N ILE A 79 0.95 5.08 23.84
CA ILE A 79 0.40 5.09 22.47
C ILE A 79 -1.12 5.17 22.53
N THR A 80 -1.68 6.30 22.12
CA THR A 80 -3.12 6.56 22.04
C THR A 80 -3.70 6.22 20.66
N GLU A 81 -3.02 6.63 19.59
CA GLU A 81 -3.40 6.29 18.21
C GLU A 81 -2.18 6.09 17.31
N VAL A 82 -2.36 5.21 16.32
CA VAL A 82 -1.32 4.88 15.33
C VAL A 82 -1.90 5.09 13.94
N THR A 83 -1.27 5.97 13.15
CA THR A 83 -1.63 6.25 11.76
C THR A 83 -0.42 6.01 10.86
N ASN A 84 -0.60 5.43 9.66
CA ASN A 84 0.51 5.22 8.73
C ASN A 84 0.22 5.76 7.32
N CYS A 85 1.28 6.19 6.66
CA CYS A 85 1.39 6.37 5.22
C CYS A 85 2.37 5.32 4.66
N ALA A 86 2.58 5.29 3.34
CA ALA A 86 3.42 4.29 2.66
C ALA A 86 4.85 4.15 3.24
N THR A 87 5.44 5.24 3.75
CA THR A 87 6.81 5.25 4.28
C THR A 87 6.94 5.85 5.67
N ARG A 88 5.84 6.27 6.30
CA ARG A 88 5.87 6.98 7.58
C ARG A 88 4.81 6.45 8.53
N LEU A 89 5.20 6.18 9.77
CA LEU A 89 4.32 5.85 10.87
C LEU A 89 4.25 7.05 11.82
N ARG A 90 3.04 7.48 12.17
CA ARG A 90 2.76 8.53 13.15
C ARG A 90 2.10 7.89 14.36
N VAL A 91 2.61 8.24 15.54
CA VAL A 91 2.17 7.72 16.83
C VAL A 91 1.92 8.94 17.72
N THR A 92 0.75 8.98 18.37
CA THR A 92 0.42 9.96 19.41
C THR A 92 -0.09 9.26 20.65
#